data_AF-A0A833GC43-F1
#
_entry.id   AF-A0A833GC43-F1
#
_cell.length_a   1.000
_cell.length_b   1.000
_cell.length_c   1.000
_cell.angle_alpha   90.00
_cell.angle_beta   90.00
_cell.angle_gamma   90.00
#
_symmetry.space_group_name_H-M   'P 1'
#
loop_
_entity.id
_entity.type
_entity.pdbx_description
1 polymer ?
#
loop_
_entity_poly.entity_id
_entity_poly.type
_entity_poly.pdbx_seq_one_letter_code
_entity_poly.pdbx_strand_id
1 'polypeptide(L)'
;MLDSFLRKLVIAAVAAVAVAAVDAEATVARADSVDSIGPAAGLSKSVKLGLNKSLVIDLPRDARDVLVSNPKIADAVIRTPRRIYLTG
;
A
#
# COMPACT_ATOMS: atom_id res chain seq x y z
N MET A 1 51.15 -24.88 23.90
CA MET A 1 49.93 -24.87 24.75
C MET A 1 48.97 -23.75 24.36
N LEU A 2 49.48 -22.59 23.91
CA LEU A 2 48.68 -21.45 23.40
C LEU A 2 47.94 -21.74 22.08
N ASP A 3 48.45 -22.65 21.26
CA ASP A 3 47.97 -22.90 19.88
C ASP A 3 46.59 -23.59 19.83
N SER A 4 46.28 -24.40 20.84
CA SER A 4 44.98 -25.04 20.97
C SER A 4 43.90 -24.06 21.46
N PHE A 5 44.30 -23.07 22.26
CA PHE A 5 43.39 -22.06 22.80
C PHE A 5 42.94 -21.08 21.72
N LEU A 6 43.87 -20.64 20.88
CA LEU A 6 43.58 -19.77 19.73
C LEU A 6 42.63 -20.44 18.72
N ARG A 7 42.85 -21.73 18.44
CA ARG A 7 42.00 -22.51 17.53
C ARG A 7 40.57 -22.66 18.04
N LYS A 8 40.38 -22.91 19.34
CA LYS A 8 39.04 -23.05 19.95
C LYS A 8 38.27 -21.72 19.92
N LEU A 9 38.96 -20.60 20.11
CA LEU A 9 38.36 -19.26 20.07
C LEU A 9 37.88 -18.91 18.65
N VAL A 10 38.67 -19.25 17.62
CA VAL A 10 38.29 -19.03 16.21
C VAL A 10 37.08 -19.89 15.83
N ILE A 11 37.02 -21.16 16.24
CA ILE A 11 35.89 -22.04 15.93
C ILE A 11 34.60 -21.54 16.61
N ALA A 12 34.68 -21.08 17.86
CA ALA A 12 33.54 -20.53 18.58
C ALA A 12 33.02 -19.23 17.92
N ALA A 13 33.91 -18.37 17.44
CA ALA A 13 33.53 -17.14 16.74
C ALA A 13 32.83 -17.44 15.40
N VAL A 14 33.32 -18.42 14.64
CA VAL A 14 32.69 -18.82 13.36
C VAL A 14 31.31 -19.46 13.59
N ALA A 15 31.17 -20.27 14.63
CA ALA A 15 29.88 -20.88 14.99
C ALA A 15 28.83 -19.84 15.41
N ALA A 16 29.24 -18.79 16.14
CA ALA A 16 28.35 -17.70 16.54
C ALA A 16 27.86 -16.86 15.35
N VAL A 17 28.69 -16.67 14.32
CA VAL A 17 28.32 -15.94 13.10
C VAL A 17 27.37 -16.76 12.22
N ALA A 18 27.50 -18.10 12.20
CA ALA A 18 26.65 -18.97 11.39
C ALA A 18 25.19 -19.03 11.88
N VAL A 19 24.97 -18.87 13.20
CA VAL A 19 23.61 -18.91 13.80
C VAL A 19 22.83 -17.61 13.57
N ALA A 20 23.52 -16.47 13.44
CA ALA A 20 22.88 -15.16 13.25
C ALA A 20 22.32 -14.93 11.82
N ALA A 21 22.59 -15.83 10.88
CA ALA A 21 22.23 -15.66 9.46
C ALA A 21 20.92 -16.35 9.04
N VAL A 22 20.21 -17.02 9.96
CA VAL A 22 19.11 -17.95 9.60
C VAL A 22 17.70 -17.36 9.78
N ASP A 23 17.55 -16.18 10.39
CA ASP A 23 16.25 -15.52 10.60
C ASP A 23 15.94 -14.44 9.54
N ALA A 24 16.03 -14.78 8.25
CA ALA A 24 15.52 -13.94 7.16
C ALA A 24 14.31 -14.62 6.50
N GLU A 25 13.19 -14.54 7.21
CA GLU A 25 11.88 -15.06 6.82
C GLU A 25 11.29 -14.30 5.60
N ALA A 26 11.14 -15.05 4.51
CA ALA A 26 9.98 -15.16 3.62
C ALA A 26 9.13 -13.92 3.18
N THR A 27 8.94 -13.88 1.84
CA THR A 27 7.73 -13.52 1.08
C THR A 27 7.30 -12.07 0.93
N VAL A 28 7.44 -11.53 -0.30
CA VAL A 28 6.46 -10.56 -0.84
C VAL A 28 6.14 -10.93 -2.29
N ALA A 29 5.01 -11.59 -2.49
CA ALA A 29 4.38 -11.71 -3.81
C ALA A 29 3.67 -10.38 -4.12
N ARG A 30 4.13 -9.65 -5.15
CA ARG A 30 3.49 -8.41 -5.60
C ARG A 30 2.62 -8.71 -6.82
N ALA A 31 1.33 -8.91 -6.58
CA ALA A 31 0.30 -8.77 -7.60
C ALA A 31 -0.26 -7.35 -7.49
N ASP A 32 -0.06 -6.51 -8.50
CA ASP A 32 -0.86 -5.30 -8.73
C ASP A 32 -0.78 -4.96 -10.22
N SER A 33 -1.58 -5.68 -10.99
CA SER A 33 -1.91 -5.41 -12.38
C SER A 33 -2.93 -4.27 -12.46
N VAL A 34 -2.53 -3.09 -12.97
CA VAL A 34 -3.35 -2.25 -13.88
C VAL A 34 -2.40 -1.43 -14.74
N ASP A 35 -2.17 -1.92 -15.96
CA ASP A 35 -1.57 -1.17 -17.06
C ASP A 35 -2.67 -0.34 -17.72
N SER A 36 -2.65 0.98 -17.50
CA SER A 36 -3.44 1.95 -18.26
C SER A 36 -2.74 3.31 -18.15
N ILE A 37 -1.56 3.41 -18.76
CA ILE A 37 -0.90 4.68 -19.03
C ILE A 37 -1.51 5.26 -20.31
N GLY A 38 -2.51 6.11 -20.14
CA GLY A 38 -2.93 7.08 -21.14
C GLY A 38 -3.36 8.35 -20.41
N PRO A 39 -2.85 9.54 -20.77
CA PRO A 39 -3.32 10.77 -20.17
C PRO A 39 -4.72 11.02 -20.71
N ALA A 40 -5.73 10.39 -20.10
CA ALA A 40 -7.06 10.94 -20.15
C ALA A 40 -6.91 12.32 -19.51
N ALA A 41 -7.06 13.38 -20.32
CA ALA A 41 -7.13 14.76 -19.90
C ALA A 41 -8.38 15.00 -19.03
N GLY A 42 -8.53 14.22 -17.97
CA GLY A 42 -9.53 14.33 -16.94
C GLY A 42 -8.97 15.26 -15.88
N LEU A 43 -9.67 16.36 -15.65
CA LEU A 43 -9.42 17.25 -14.53
C LEU A 43 -9.42 16.44 -13.23
N SER A 44 -8.25 16.22 -12.63
CA SER A 44 -8.14 15.63 -11.31
C SER A 44 -8.41 16.70 -10.26
N LYS A 45 -9.39 16.46 -9.39
CA LYS A 45 -9.76 17.37 -8.31
C LYS A 45 -9.60 16.66 -6.97
N SER A 46 -8.65 17.12 -6.17
CA SER A 46 -8.53 16.67 -4.78
C SER A 46 -9.50 17.45 -3.90
N VAL A 47 -10.17 16.75 -2.99
CA VAL A 47 -11.06 17.35 -1.99
C VAL A 47 -10.73 16.78 -0.62
N LYS A 48 -10.69 17.63 0.40
CA LYS A 48 -10.53 17.20 1.79
C LYS A 48 -11.89 16.83 2.35
N LEU A 49 -12.07 15.56 2.74
CA LEU A 49 -13.23 15.09 3.49
C LEU A 49 -12.79 14.83 4.93
N GLY A 50 -13.46 15.45 5.89
CA GLY A 50 -13.23 15.18 7.31
C GLY A 50 -13.91 13.88 7.74
N LEU A 51 -13.44 13.31 8.86
CA LEU A 51 -14.08 12.15 9.47
C LEU A 51 -15.52 12.46 9.89
N ASN A 52 -16.43 11.51 9.65
CA ASN A 52 -17.88 11.63 9.88
C ASN A 52 -18.51 12.80 9.10
N LYS A 53 -18.05 13.05 7.88
CA LYS A 53 -18.59 14.11 7.01
C LYS A 53 -19.01 13.54 5.67
N SER A 54 -19.98 14.23 5.07
CA SER A 54 -20.42 13.95 3.72
C SER A 54 -20.20 15.15 2.81
N LEU A 55 -19.93 14.87 1.54
CA LEU A 55 -19.70 15.84 0.49
C LEU A 55 -20.52 15.46 -0.73
N VAL A 56 -21.18 16.44 -1.34
CA VAL A 56 -21.85 16.25 -2.63
C VAL A 56 -20.97 16.80 -3.74
N ILE A 57 -20.77 16.00 -4.79
CA ILE A 57 -20.02 16.39 -5.97
C ILE A 57 -20.97 16.36 -7.17
N ASP A 58 -21.09 17.50 -7.84
CA ASP A 58 -21.74 17.60 -9.16
C ASP A 58 -20.68 17.59 -10.25
N LEU A 59 -20.84 16.69 -11.21
CA LEU A 59 -19.93 16.50 -12.32
C LEU A 59 -20.39 17.30 -13.56
N PRO A 60 -19.44 17.85 -14.35
CA PRO A 60 -19.74 18.56 -15.60
C PRO A 60 -20.14 17.62 -16.74
N ARG A 61 -19.92 16.31 -16.59
CA ARG A 61 -20.32 15.23 -17.51
C ARG A 61 -20.66 13.98 -16.72
N ASP A 62 -21.34 13.05 -17.36
CA ASP A 62 -21.79 11.82 -16.70
C ASP A 62 -20.59 10.93 -16.33
N ALA A 63 -20.60 10.44 -15.09
CA ALA A 63 -19.68 9.42 -14.61
C ALA A 63 -19.98 8.09 -15.30
N ARG A 64 -18.92 7.42 -15.77
CA ARG A 64 -19.01 6.07 -16.30
C ARG A 64 -18.82 5.06 -15.18
N ASP A 65 -17.72 5.21 -14.46
CA ASP A 65 -17.35 4.34 -13.36
C ASP A 65 -17.03 5.16 -12.13
N VAL A 66 -17.28 4.56 -10.95
CA VAL A 66 -16.87 5.10 -9.66
C VAL A 66 -16.10 4.00 -8.95
N LEU A 67 -14.86 4.29 -8.59
CA LEU A 67 -14.00 3.36 -7.87
C LEU A 67 -13.64 3.96 -6.51
N VAL A 68 -13.84 3.18 -5.46
CA VAL A 68 -13.47 3.52 -4.09
C VAL A 68 -12.32 2.63 -3.67
N SER A 69 -11.14 3.21 -3.48
CA SER A 69 -9.93 2.45 -3.14
C SER A 69 -9.97 1.89 -1.71
N ASN A 70 -10.57 2.63 -0.77
CA ASN A 70 -10.67 2.19 0.62
C ASN A 70 -12.02 2.57 1.24
N PRO A 71 -13.01 1.66 1.25
CA PRO A 71 -14.33 1.90 1.81
C PRO A 71 -14.36 2.04 3.33
N LYS A 72 -13.25 1.74 4.04
CA LYS A 72 -13.16 1.97 5.50
C LYS A 72 -12.93 3.43 5.86
N ILE A 73 -12.40 4.23 4.92
CA ILE A 73 -12.09 5.66 5.12
C ILE A 73 -13.16 6.53 4.49
N ALA A 74 -13.62 6.17 3.28
CA ALA A 74 -14.69 6.89 2.61
C ALA A 74 -15.45 5.97 1.66
N ASP A 75 -16.75 6.18 1.56
CA ASP A 75 -17.66 5.52 0.64
C ASP A 75 -18.30 6.54 -0.31
N ALA A 76 -18.77 6.08 -1.47
CA ALA A 76 -19.38 6.91 -2.48
C ALA A 76 -20.69 6.29 -3.00
N VAL A 77 -21.78 7.04 -2.89
CA VAL A 77 -23.10 6.65 -3.37
C VAL A 77 -23.51 7.51 -4.56
N ILE A 78 -23.89 6.87 -5.65
CA ILE A 78 -24.34 7.53 -6.87
C ILE A 78 -25.85 7.78 -6.77
N ARG A 79 -26.27 9.05 -6.82
CA ARG A 79 -27.70 9.39 -6.88
C ARG A 79 -28.16 9.59 -8.32
N THR A 80 -27.32 10.22 -9.13
CA THR A 80 -27.50 10.33 -10.59
C THR A 80 -26.13 10.20 -11.25
N PRO A 81 -26.03 9.97 -12.57
CA PRO A 81 -24.74 9.92 -13.26
C PRO A 81 -23.87 11.18 -13.07
N ARG A 82 -24.46 12.28 -12.59
CA ARG A 82 -23.77 13.56 -12.38
C ARG A 82 -23.65 13.97 -10.92
N ARG A 83 -24.46 13.40 -10.02
CA ARG A 83 -24.48 13.77 -8.60
C ARG A 83 -24.08 12.58 -7.74
N ILE A 84 -22.91 12.71 -7.11
CA ILE A 84 -22.30 11.69 -6.27
C ILE A 84 -22.21 12.21 -4.84
N TYR A 85 -22.56 11.36 -3.88
CA TYR A 85 -22.41 11.62 -2.46
C TYR A 85 -21.21 10.84 -1.94
N LEU A 86 -20.23 11.54 -1.39
CA LEU A 86 -19.10 10.97 -0.65
C LEU A 86 -19.41 11.04 0.85
N THR A 87 -19.07 10.00 1.59
CA THR A 87 -19.13 9.98 3.07
C THR A 87 -17.87 9.35 3.61
N GLY A 88 -17.25 9.94 4.63
CA GLY A 88 -16.08 9.41 5.31
C GLY A 88 -16.06 9.80 6.77
#